data_AF-A0A5C8AW17-F1
#
_entry.id   AF-A0A5C8AW17-F1
#
_cell.length_a   1.000
_cell.length_b   1.000
_cell.length_c   1.000
_cell.angle_alpha   90.00
_cell.angle_beta   90.00
_cell.angle_gamma   90.00
#
_symmetry.space_group_name_H-M   'P 1'
#
loop_
_entity.id
_entity.type
_entity.pdbx_description
1 polymer ?
#
loop_
_entity_poly.entity_id
_entity_poly.type
_entity_poly.pdbx_seq_one_letter_code
_entity_poly.pdbx_strand_id
1 'polypeptide(L)'
;MIWRAYEVNDATVYRLHLCQTPNGLRQLKLVAAGSDIDKNRTNEVIFATTTVPNDLLKKRDIDAIVGSVKLENGDFFDVDAHHMWLTKFESSQLDSNVRFDEILWATDQPPQFAMK
;
A
#
# COMPACT_ATOMS: atom_id res chain seq x y z
N MET A 1 -7.49 3.47 7.64
CA MET A 1 -8.26 4.64 7.15
C MET A 1 -7.40 5.38 6.14
N ILE A 2 -7.94 5.73 4.97
CA ILE A 2 -7.24 6.57 3.98
C ILE A 2 -7.18 8.03 4.45
N TRP A 3 -6.12 8.74 4.08
CA TRP A 3 -5.92 10.15 4.36
C TRP A 3 -7.00 11.05 3.73
N ARG A 4 -7.11 12.28 4.20
CA ARG A 4 -8.01 13.31 3.69
C ARG A 4 -7.22 14.27 2.81
N ALA A 5 -7.91 14.87 1.84
CA ALA A 5 -7.29 15.83 0.91
C ALA A 5 -6.63 17.02 1.62
N TYR A 6 -7.21 17.48 2.74
CA TYR A 6 -6.68 18.60 3.53
C TYR A 6 -5.39 18.25 4.31
N GLU A 7 -5.07 16.96 4.44
CA GLU A 7 -3.82 16.51 5.10
C GLU A 7 -2.62 16.58 4.14
N VAL A 8 -2.87 16.78 2.84
CA VAL A 8 -1.83 16.85 1.81
C VAL A 8 -1.41 18.30 1.59
N ASN A 9 -0.20 18.64 2.02
CA ASN A 9 0.42 19.94 1.80
C ASN A 9 1.28 19.91 0.52
N ASP A 10 1.08 20.87 -0.39
CA ASP A 10 1.84 20.94 -1.66
C ASP A 10 3.35 21.14 -1.48
N ALA A 11 3.77 21.76 -0.36
CA ALA A 11 5.18 21.94 -0.04
C ALA A 11 5.85 20.67 0.51
N THR A 12 5.06 19.64 0.82
CA THR A 12 5.55 18.38 1.39
C THR A 12 5.55 17.30 0.32
N VAL A 13 6.66 16.56 0.26
CA VAL A 13 6.78 15.35 -0.56
C VAL A 13 6.28 14.17 0.26
N TYR A 14 5.41 13.34 -0.32
CA TYR A 14 4.81 12.20 0.38
C TYR A 14 5.14 10.86 -0.28
N ARG A 15 5.07 9.81 0.53
CA ARG A 15 5.15 8.40 0.12
C ARG A 15 4.02 7.62 0.79
N LEU A 16 3.71 6.45 0.25
CA LEU A 16 2.83 5.49 0.90
C LEU A 16 3.66 4.36 1.49
N HIS A 17 3.44 4.09 2.77
CA HIS A 17 3.86 2.85 3.40
C HIS A 17 2.74 1.82 3.26
N LEU A 18 3.09 0.64 2.76
CA LEU A 18 2.23 -0.53 2.71
C LEU A 18 2.47 -1.30 4.00
N CYS A 19 1.56 -1.14 4.95
CA CYS A 19 1.69 -1.73 6.27
C CYS A 19 0.82 -2.98 6.41
N GLN A 20 1.28 -3.93 7.23
CA GLN A 20 0.51 -5.05 7.72
C GLN A 20 0.70 -5.19 9.24
N THR A 21 -0.40 -5.25 9.97
CA THR A 21 -0.39 -5.52 11.40
C THR A 21 -0.21 -7.03 11.67
N PRO A 22 0.16 -7.45 12.89
CA PRO A 22 0.36 -8.86 13.23
C PRO A 22 -0.86 -9.77 13.01
N ASN A 23 -2.07 -9.22 12.98
CA ASN A 23 -3.31 -9.97 12.70
C ASN A 23 -3.67 -10.04 11.21
N GLY A 24 -2.80 -9.57 10.31
CA GLY A 24 -3.02 -9.65 8.85
C GLY A 24 -3.76 -8.46 8.24
N LEU A 25 -4.12 -7.42 9.02
CA LEU A 25 -4.77 -6.24 8.46
C LEU A 25 -3.76 -5.41 7.66
N ARG A 26 -4.01 -5.28 6.36
CA ARG A 26 -3.21 -4.47 5.44
C ARG A 26 -3.81 -3.08 5.27
N GLN A 27 -2.96 -2.06 5.30
CA GLN A 27 -3.38 -0.67 5.12
C GLN A 27 -2.30 0.19 4.45
N LEU A 28 -2.75 1.21 3.72
CA LEU A 28 -1.89 2.27 3.20
C LEU A 28 -1.76 3.40 4.23
N LYS A 29 -0.54 3.81 4.53
CA LYS A 29 -0.24 4.94 5.41
C LYS A 29 0.49 6.04 4.65
N LEU A 30 -0.10 7.24 4.63
CA LEU A 30 0.54 8.42 4.07
C LEU A 30 1.61 8.94 5.03
N VAL A 31 2.83 9.12 4.53
CA VAL A 31 3.95 9.66 5.30
C VAL A 31 4.68 10.74 4.53
N ALA A 32 5.17 11.75 5.24
CA ALA A 32 6.06 12.75 4.65
C ALA A 32 7.43 12.13 4.40
N ALA A 33 7.93 12.25 3.18
CA ALA A 33 9.22 11.71 2.78
C ALA A 33 10.36 12.33 3.62
N GLY A 34 11.24 11.49 4.15
CA GLY A 34 12.36 11.92 4.99
C GLY A 34 11.98 12.32 6.43
N SER A 35 10.71 12.21 6.82
CA SER A 35 10.29 12.31 8.22
C SER A 35 10.86 11.16 9.06
N ASP A 36 10.86 11.30 10.39
CA ASP A 36 11.30 10.22 11.28
C ASP A 36 10.45 8.97 11.15
N ILE A 37 9.17 9.10 10.79
CA ILE A 37 8.27 7.97 10.51
C ILE A 37 8.70 7.25 9.22
N ASP A 38 9.11 8.00 8.20
CA ASP A 38 9.59 7.43 6.93
C ASP A 38 10.93 6.70 7.09
N LYS A 39 11.81 7.26 7.94
CA LYS A 39 13.14 6.71 8.22
C LYS A 39 13.12 5.55 9.21
N ASN A 40 12.37 5.68 10.30
CA ASN A 40 12.27 4.68 11.36
C ASN A 40 11.06 3.78 11.13
N ARG A 41 11.10 3.03 10.02
CA ARG A 41 10.05 2.09 9.66
C ARG A 41 9.83 1.10 10.79
N THR A 42 8.59 1.00 11.24
CA THR A 42 8.19 -0.04 12.20
C THR A 42 8.16 -1.40 11.50
N ASN A 43 8.19 -2.49 12.27
CA ASN A 43 8.06 -3.86 11.74
C ASN A 43 6.75 -4.09 10.95
N GLU A 44 5.75 -3.24 11.14
CA GLU A 44 4.50 -3.28 10.37
C GLU A 44 4.64 -2.76 8.94
N VAL A 45 5.69 -2.01 8.60
CA VAL A 45 5.89 -1.50 7.23
C VAL A 45 6.53 -2.59 6.39
N ILE A 46 5.79 -3.15 5.44
CA ILE A 46 6.26 -4.22 4.56
C ILE A 46 6.95 -3.64 3.33
N PHE A 47 6.31 -2.66 2.69
CA PHE A 47 6.88 -1.95 1.56
C PHE A 47 6.68 -0.43 1.70
N ALA A 48 7.47 0.33 0.95
CA ALA A 48 7.26 1.75 0.77
C ALA A 48 7.26 2.06 -0.72
N THR A 49 6.47 3.05 -1.13
CA THR A 49 6.47 3.55 -2.49
C THR A 49 7.60 4.55 -2.72
N THR A 50 7.90 4.80 -4.00
CA THR A 50 8.50 6.05 -4.43
C THR A 50 7.57 7.22 -4.09
N THR A 51 8.05 8.45 -4.31
CA THR A 51 7.23 9.65 -4.14
C THR A 51 5.91 9.56 -4.89
N VAL A 52 4.81 9.93 -4.24
CA VAL A 52 3.48 9.98 -4.83
C VAL A 52 3.15 11.43 -5.24
N PRO A 53 2.65 11.67 -6.47
CA PRO A 53 2.18 12.99 -6.87
C PRO A 53 1.07 13.52 -5.96
N ASN A 54 1.24 14.75 -5.46
CA ASN A 54 0.31 15.37 -4.51
C ASN A 54 -1.09 15.59 -5.10
N ASP A 55 -1.22 15.81 -6.40
CA ASP A 55 -2.50 15.95 -7.07
C ASP A 55 -3.31 14.65 -7.04
N LEU A 56 -2.66 13.50 -7.21
CA LEU A 56 -3.28 12.18 -7.06
C LEU A 56 -3.69 11.92 -5.60
N LEU A 57 -2.82 12.27 -4.64
CA LEU A 57 -3.13 12.15 -3.20
C LEU A 57 -4.34 13.00 -2.80
N LYS A 58 -4.45 14.22 -3.30
CA LYS A 58 -5.59 15.11 -3.03
C LYS A 58 -6.89 14.61 -3.63
N LYS A 59 -6.84 14.07 -4.85
CA LYS A 59 -7.99 13.43 -5.51
C LYS A 59 -8.38 12.11 -4.84
N ARG A 60 -7.44 11.49 -4.10
CA ARG A 60 -7.57 10.13 -3.55
C ARG A 60 -7.86 9.11 -4.66
N ASP A 61 -7.25 9.33 -5.82
CA ASP A 61 -7.38 8.48 -6.98
C ASP A 61 -6.40 7.30 -6.85
N ILE A 62 -6.83 6.27 -6.12
CA ILE A 62 -5.99 5.12 -5.78
C ILE A 62 -5.60 4.34 -7.03
N ASP A 63 -6.52 4.18 -7.99
CA ASP A 63 -6.24 3.49 -9.25
C ASP A 63 -5.15 4.21 -10.04
N ALA A 64 -5.21 5.56 -10.13
CA ALA A 64 -4.16 6.34 -10.76
C ALA A 64 -2.83 6.29 -9.98
N ILE A 65 -2.85 6.25 -8.65
CA ILE A 65 -1.64 6.10 -7.83
C ILE A 65 -0.97 4.77 -8.12
N VAL A 66 -1.73 3.68 -8.04
CA VAL A 66 -1.26 2.31 -8.29
C VAL A 66 -0.66 2.18 -9.69
N GLY A 67 -1.27 2.81 -10.70
CA GLY A 67 -0.77 2.79 -12.08
C GLY A 67 0.46 3.67 -12.34
N SER A 68 0.75 4.65 -11.48
CA SER A 68 1.82 5.65 -11.72
C SER A 68 3.00 5.56 -10.76
N VAL A 69 2.83 4.90 -9.62
CA VAL A 69 3.83 4.85 -8.54
C VAL A 69 4.32 3.42 -8.34
N LYS A 70 5.62 3.29 -8.14
CA LYS A 70 6.29 2.01 -7.84
C LYS A 70 6.62 1.89 -6.37
N LEU A 71 6.82 0.67 -5.90
CA LEU A 71 7.53 0.38 -4.67
C LEU A 71 9.01 0.77 -4.81
N GLU A 72 9.70 0.98 -3.69
CA GLU A 72 11.13 1.34 -3.69
C GLU A 72 12.02 0.26 -4.32
N ASN A 73 11.57 -0.99 -4.33
CA ASN A 73 12.25 -2.09 -5.02
C ASN A 73 12.01 -2.09 -6.55
N GLY A 74 11.20 -1.17 -7.07
CA GLY A 74 10.91 -1.01 -8.50
C GLY A 74 9.65 -1.74 -8.99
N ASP A 75 9.01 -2.53 -8.14
CA ASP A 75 7.79 -3.27 -8.48
C ASP A 75 6.54 -2.40 -8.43
N PHE A 76 5.47 -2.85 -9.07
CA PHE A 76 4.14 -2.31 -8.86
C PHE A 76 3.40 -3.10 -7.79
N PHE A 77 2.35 -2.50 -7.25
CA PHE A 77 1.40 -3.14 -6.34
C PHE A 77 -0.01 -3.00 -6.91
N ASP A 78 -1.00 -3.56 -6.23
CA ASP A 78 -2.43 -3.40 -6.49
C ASP A 78 -3.14 -3.00 -5.22
N VAL A 79 -4.35 -2.48 -5.36
CA VAL A 79 -5.23 -2.16 -4.23
C VAL A 79 -6.63 -2.66 -4.55
N ASP A 80 -7.26 -3.34 -3.60
CA ASP A 80 -8.64 -3.80 -3.74
C ASP A 80 -9.67 -2.70 -3.46
N ALA A 81 -10.95 -3.01 -3.63
CA ALA A 81 -12.05 -2.08 -3.38
C ALA A 81 -12.16 -1.61 -1.92
N HIS A 82 -11.51 -2.29 -0.98
CA HIS A 82 -11.45 -1.94 0.44
C HIS A 82 -10.16 -1.19 0.83
N HIS A 83 -9.35 -0.83 -0.15
CA HIS A 83 -8.06 -0.16 0.00
C HIS A 83 -6.96 -1.01 0.65
N MET A 84 -7.11 -2.33 0.62
CA MET A 84 -6.06 -3.26 0.99
C MET A 84 -5.11 -3.44 -0.18
N TRP A 85 -3.82 -3.33 0.10
CA TRP A 85 -2.79 -3.51 -0.90
C TRP A 85 -2.43 -4.99 -1.11
N LEU A 86 -2.06 -5.32 -2.34
CA LEU A 86 -1.54 -6.62 -2.77
C LEU A 86 -0.28 -6.39 -3.60
N THR A 87 0.69 -7.27 -3.50
CA THR A 87 1.78 -7.31 -4.49
C THR A 87 1.23 -7.80 -5.83
N LYS A 88 1.85 -7.42 -6.95
CA LYS A 88 1.47 -7.93 -8.27
C LYS A 88 1.49 -9.46 -8.36
N PHE A 89 2.41 -10.08 -7.63
CA PHE A 89 2.52 -11.53 -7.56
C PHE A 89 1.32 -12.16 -6.82
N GLU A 90 0.93 -11.61 -5.68
CA GLU A 90 -0.30 -12.03 -4.96
C GLU A 90 -1.55 -11.84 -5.83
N SER A 91 -1.69 -10.68 -6.48
CA SER A 91 -2.81 -10.41 -7.40
C SER A 91 -2.88 -11.45 -8.52
N SER A 92 -1.74 -11.78 -9.15
CA SER A 92 -1.70 -12.74 -10.25
C SER A 92 -2.12 -14.16 -9.83
N GLN A 93 -1.81 -14.56 -8.59
CA GLN A 93 -2.22 -15.85 -8.03
C GLN A 93 -3.73 -15.87 -7.77
N LEU A 94 -4.29 -14.78 -7.24
CA LEU A 94 -5.73 -14.62 -7.04
C LEU A 94 -6.49 -14.67 -8.36
N ASP A 95 -6.03 -13.94 -9.38
CA ASP A 95 -6.65 -13.91 -10.70
C ASP A 95 -6.59 -15.29 -11.39
N SER A 96 -5.57 -16.09 -11.07
CA SER A 96 -5.39 -17.45 -11.56
C SER A 96 -6.21 -18.50 -10.78
N ASN A 97 -7.07 -18.08 -9.84
CA ASN A 97 -7.85 -18.95 -8.95
C ASN A 97 -6.99 -19.92 -8.12
N VAL A 98 -5.76 -19.52 -7.76
CA VAL A 98 -4.99 -20.25 -6.74
C VAL A 98 -5.78 -20.22 -5.44
N ARG A 99 -5.86 -21.35 -4.74
CA ARG A 99 -6.60 -21.41 -3.48
C ARG A 99 -5.96 -20.50 -2.45
N PHE A 100 -6.78 -19.87 -1.63
CA PHE A 100 -6.33 -18.87 -0.67
C PHE A 100 -5.21 -19.36 0.28
N ASP A 101 -5.29 -20.62 0.70
CA ASP A 101 -4.32 -21.29 1.56
C ASP A 101 -3.03 -21.71 0.85
N GLU A 102 -3.01 -21.65 -0.48
CA GLU A 102 -1.87 -22.00 -1.33
C GLU A 102 -1.16 -20.75 -1.90
N ILE A 103 -1.72 -19.55 -1.70
CA ILE A 103 -1.11 -18.30 -2.17
C ILE A 103 0.19 -18.05 -1.40
N LEU A 104 1.24 -17.75 -2.16
CA LEU A 104 2.51 -17.28 -1.63
C LEU A 104 2.41 -15.81 -1.26
N TRP A 105 2.06 -15.55 -0.01
CA TRP A 105 1.97 -14.20 0.55
C TRP A 105 3.35 -13.58 0.76
N ALA A 106 3.45 -12.26 0.56
CA ALA A 106 4.67 -11.49 0.83
C ALA A 106 4.99 -11.36 2.33
N THR A 107 4.10 -11.85 3.19
CA THR A 107 4.13 -11.73 4.64
C THR A 107 3.80 -13.07 5.29
N ASP A 108 4.33 -13.33 6.48
CA ASP A 108 4.11 -14.60 7.21
C ASP A 108 2.64 -14.90 7.52
N GLN A 109 1.82 -13.85 7.62
CA GLN A 109 0.37 -13.97 7.81
C GLN A 109 -0.35 -13.55 6.53
N PRO A 110 -1.40 -14.28 6.10
CA PRO A 110 -2.22 -13.87 4.97
C PRO A 110 -2.96 -12.55 5.28
N PRO A 111 -3.39 -11.80 4.24
CA PRO A 111 -4.19 -10.62 4.43
C PRO A 111 -5.55 -10.99 5.04
N GLN A 112 -6.03 -10.16 5.96
CA GLN A 112 -7.39 -10.26 6.45
C GLN A 112 -8.33 -9.56 5.46
N PHE A 113 -8.93 -10.33 4.55
CA PHE A 113 -9.97 -9.82 3.66
C PHE A 113 -11.23 -9.49 4.46
N ALA A 114 -11.88 -8.37 4.13
CA ALA A 114 -13.21 -8.09 4.63
C ALA A 114 -14.14 -9.24 4.21
N MET A 115 -14.90 -9.79 5.15
CA MET A 115 -15.93 -10.78 4.84
C MET A 115 -16.97 -10.12 3.92
N LYS A 116 -17.27 -10.77 2.79
CA LYS A 116 -18.32 -10.36 1.85
C LYS A 116 -19.69 -10.33 2.51
#